data_AF-A0A2V9JB65-F1
#
_entry.id   AF-A0A2V9JB65-F1
#
_cell.length_a   1.000
_cell.length_b   1.000
_cell.length_c   1.000
_cell.angle_alpha   90.00
_cell.angle_beta   90.00
_cell.angle_gamma   90.00
#
_symmetry.space_group_name_H-M   'P 1'
#
loop_
_entity.id
_entity.type
_entity.pdbx_description
1 polymer ?
#
loop_
_entity_poly.entity_id
_entity_poly.type
_entity_poly.pdbx_seq_one_letter_code
_entity_poly.pdbx_strand_id
1 'polypeptide(L)'
;MRGRTWVFDPQSGGQNIPRAVQEQTRERILAHAAKTRPEKASQVRIRFHGPFCYIDAEEPDSPYPMHLCRLRYFRPDNWSLAFYTNSNERYEPCVFGSGDWMGTAEEAFEIGALYLG
;
A
#
# COMPACT_ATOMS: atom_id res chain seq x y z
N MET A 1 38.29 -0.54 -10.79
CA MET A 1 36.86 -0.58 -11.15
C MET A 1 36.07 -0.91 -9.90
N ARG A 2 35.26 0.02 -9.37
CA ARG A 2 34.35 -0.27 -8.24
C ARG A 2 33.11 -0.96 -8.82
N GLY A 3 32.91 -2.23 -8.47
CA GLY A 3 31.70 -2.96 -8.84
C GLY A 3 30.48 -2.22 -8.29
N ARG A 4 29.47 -1.98 -9.13
CA ARG A 4 28.17 -1.48 -8.67
C ARG A 4 27.60 -2.54 -7.73
N THR A 5 27.57 -2.25 -6.44
CA THR A 5 26.80 -3.04 -5.48
C THR A 5 25.34 -2.93 -5.91
N TRP A 6 24.77 -4.05 -6.37
CA TRP A 6 23.34 -4.12 -6.61
C TRP A 6 22.63 -3.99 -5.26
N VAL A 7 21.89 -2.90 -5.10
CA VAL A 7 20.98 -2.70 -3.97
C VAL A 7 19.60 -3.08 -4.46
N PHE A 8 18.96 -4.01 -3.77
CA PHE A 8 17.57 -4.36 -4.04
C PHE A 8 16.68 -3.16 -3.73
N ASP A 9 15.98 -2.64 -4.76
CA ASP A 9 15.00 -1.57 -4.61
C ASP A 9 13.60 -2.13 -4.93
N PRO A 10 12.79 -2.47 -3.90
CA PRO A 10 11.44 -3.00 -4.09
C PRO A 10 10.48 -1.95 -4.70
N GLN A 11 10.86 -0.67 -4.71
CA GLN A 11 10.07 0.42 -5.26
C GLN A 11 10.50 0.79 -6.69
N SER A 12 11.32 -0.03 -7.35
CA SER A 12 11.66 0.05 -8.77
C SER A 12 10.99 -1.06 -9.60
N GLY A 13 10.78 -0.82 -10.90
CA GLY A 13 10.16 -1.80 -11.82
C GLY A 13 8.64 -1.89 -11.71
N GLY A 14 8.08 -3.09 -11.83
CA GLY A 14 6.62 -3.31 -11.82
C GLY A 14 5.95 -2.93 -13.15
N GLN A 15 4.62 -3.02 -13.18
CA GLN A 15 3.81 -2.72 -14.36
C GLN A 15 2.56 -1.93 -13.99
N ASN A 16 1.96 -1.26 -14.98
CA ASN A 16 0.66 -0.62 -14.79
C ASN A 16 -0.38 -1.65 -14.36
N ILE A 17 -1.27 -1.23 -13.46
CA ILE A 17 -2.28 -2.11 -12.89
C ILE A 17 -3.46 -2.19 -13.88
N PRO A 18 -3.75 -3.38 -14.47
CA PRO A 18 -4.90 -3.52 -15.34
C PRO A 18 -6.20 -3.18 -14.59
N ARG A 19 -7.20 -2.61 -15.29
CA ARG A 19 -8.45 -2.18 -14.66
C ARG A 19 -9.13 -3.29 -13.84
N ALA A 20 -9.19 -4.51 -14.36
CA ALA A 20 -9.75 -5.66 -13.64
C ALA A 20 -8.99 -5.96 -12.33
N VAL A 21 -7.67 -5.78 -12.32
CA VAL A 21 -6.85 -5.93 -11.10
C VAL A 21 -7.10 -4.76 -10.14
N GLN A 22 -7.27 -3.53 -10.64
CA GLN A 22 -7.65 -2.40 -9.78
C GLN A 22 -8.99 -2.63 -9.07
N GLU A 23 -9.99 -3.09 -9.81
CA GLU A 23 -11.33 -3.40 -9.29
C GLU A 23 -11.25 -4.52 -8.25
N GLN A 24 -10.60 -5.63 -8.58
CA GLN A 24 -10.39 -6.75 -7.66
C GLN A 24 -9.61 -6.35 -6.40
N THR A 25 -8.51 -5.60 -6.54
CA THR A 25 -7.71 -5.13 -5.41
C THR A 25 -8.51 -4.21 -4.49
N ARG A 26 -9.32 -3.32 -5.07
CA ARG A 26 -10.21 -2.44 -4.29
C ARG A 26 -11.20 -3.25 -3.47
N GLU A 27 -11.90 -4.20 -4.10
CA GLU A 27 -12.88 -5.06 -3.42
C GLU A 27 -12.24 -5.85 -2.29
N ARG A 28 -11.08 -6.46 -2.54
CA ARG A 28 -10.35 -7.25 -1.56
C ARG A 28 -9.91 -6.44 -0.35
N ILE A 29 -9.28 -5.29 -0.56
CA ILE A 29 -8.86 -4.40 0.54
C ILE A 29 -10.07 -3.94 1.35
N LEU A 30 -11.15 -3.48 0.68
CA LEU A 30 -12.33 -2.97 1.38
C LEU A 30 -13.08 -4.08 2.15
N ALA A 31 -13.21 -5.27 1.58
CA ALA A 31 -13.79 -6.42 2.26
C ALA A 31 -12.96 -6.84 3.48
N HIS A 32 -11.63 -6.83 3.33
CA HIS A 32 -10.72 -7.13 4.43
C HIS A 32 -10.78 -6.06 5.53
N ALA A 33 -10.78 -4.78 5.18
CA ALA A 33 -10.96 -3.67 6.11
C ALA A 33 -12.29 -3.75 6.86
N ALA A 34 -13.40 -4.04 6.17
CA ALA A 34 -14.71 -4.22 6.79
C ALA A 34 -14.74 -5.40 7.77
N LYS A 35 -13.91 -6.42 7.54
CA LYS A 35 -13.78 -7.59 8.41
C LYS A 35 -12.90 -7.33 9.62
N THR A 36 -11.76 -6.64 9.45
CA THR A 36 -10.75 -6.50 10.51
C THR A 36 -10.84 -5.19 11.28
N ARG A 37 -11.38 -4.12 10.68
CA ARG A 37 -11.54 -2.77 11.23
C ARG A 37 -12.90 -2.15 10.84
N PRO A 38 -14.05 -2.76 11.18
CA PRO A 38 -15.37 -2.34 10.70
C PRO A 38 -15.71 -0.88 10.99
N GLU A 39 -15.26 -0.35 12.13
CA GLU A 39 -15.46 1.04 12.56
C GLU A 39 -14.68 2.08 11.73
N LYS A 40 -13.58 1.65 11.09
CA LYS A 40 -12.74 2.51 10.23
C LYS A 40 -12.89 2.23 8.74
N ALA A 41 -13.53 1.12 8.36
CA ALA A 41 -13.60 0.68 6.97
C ALA A 41 -14.19 1.73 6.02
N SER A 42 -15.14 2.55 6.48
CA SER A 42 -15.74 3.64 5.69
C SER A 42 -14.79 4.80 5.40
N GLN A 43 -13.71 4.95 6.17
CA GLN A 43 -12.68 5.98 6.01
C GLN A 43 -11.62 5.58 4.97
N VAL A 44 -11.49 4.28 4.69
CA VAL A 44 -10.48 3.77 3.77
C VAL A 44 -10.75 4.27 2.34
N ARG A 45 -9.72 4.84 1.72
CA ARG A 45 -9.73 5.28 0.33
C ARG A 45 -8.60 4.62 -0.44
N ILE A 46 -8.94 4.15 -1.64
CA ILE A 46 -8.02 3.44 -2.52
C ILE A 46 -7.93 4.21 -3.84
N ARG A 47 -6.72 4.55 -4.26
CA ARG A 47 -6.46 5.28 -5.52
C ARG A 47 -5.39 4.55 -6.32
N PHE A 48 -5.48 4.60 -7.64
CA PHE A 48 -4.52 3.96 -8.54
C PHE A 48 -3.87 4.98 -9.46
N HIS A 49 -2.56 4.88 -9.66
CA HIS A 49 -1.83 5.70 -10.62
C HIS A 49 -0.61 4.95 -11.17
N GLY A 50 -0.61 4.68 -12.47
CA GLY A 50 0.43 3.89 -13.12
C GLY A 50 0.61 2.51 -12.46
N PRO A 51 1.79 2.18 -11.92
CA PRO A 51 2.04 0.92 -11.22
C PRO A 51 1.67 0.94 -9.74
N PHE A 52 1.09 2.04 -9.23
CA PHE A 52 0.88 2.23 -7.80
C PHE A 52 -0.58 2.13 -7.38
N CYS A 53 -0.79 1.54 -6.21
CA CYS A 53 -2.02 1.60 -5.42
C CYS A 53 -1.72 2.39 -4.14
N TYR A 54 -2.51 3.42 -3.87
CA TYR A 54 -2.40 4.25 -2.67
C TYR A 54 -3.56 3.90 -1.75
N ILE A 55 -3.25 3.67 -0.48
CA ILE A 55 -4.22 3.47 0.59
C ILE A 55 -4.11 4.67 1.53
N ASP A 56 -5.21 5.39 1.65
CA ASP A 56 -5.36 6.56 2.49
C ASP A 56 -6.56 6.37 3.44
N ALA A 57 -6.66 7.24 4.45
CA ALA A 57 -7.81 7.35 5.33
C ALA A 57 -8.39 8.78 5.30
N GLU A 58 -9.70 8.90 5.20
CA GLU A 58 -10.42 10.16 5.40
C GLU A 58 -10.82 10.31 6.87
N GLU A 59 -10.23 11.29 7.54
CA GLU A 59 -10.58 11.62 8.91
C GLU A 59 -11.69 12.69 8.96
N PRO A 60 -12.74 12.54 9.77
CA PRO A 60 -13.84 13.51 9.85
C PRO A 60 -13.39 14.94 10.18
N ASP A 61 -12.32 15.06 10.98
CA ASP A 61 -11.81 16.33 11.50
C ASP A 61 -10.68 16.92 10.62
N SER A 62 -10.37 16.31 9.48
CA SER A 62 -9.33 16.79 8.55
C SER A 62 -9.85 16.88 7.12
N PRO A 63 -9.66 18.02 6.43
CA PRO A 63 -9.94 18.10 4.99
C PRO A 63 -8.91 17.36 4.13
N TYR A 64 -7.78 16.93 4.73
CA TYR A 64 -6.71 16.22 4.04
C TYR A 64 -6.71 14.73 4.41
N PRO A 65 -6.58 13.84 3.42
CA PRO A 65 -6.47 12.41 3.70
C PRO A 65 -5.18 12.09 4.43
N MET A 66 -5.24 11.17 5.39
CA MET A 66 -4.07 10.58 6.02
C MET A 66 -3.50 9.51 5.09
N HIS A 67 -2.27 9.69 4.62
CA HIS A 67 -1.57 8.69 3.84
C HIS A 67 -1.14 7.53 4.72
N LEU A 68 -1.60 6.30 4.42
CA LEU A 68 -1.23 5.11 5.17
C LEU A 68 -0.05 4.41 4.48
N CYS A 69 -0.26 3.94 3.26
CA CYS A 69 0.77 3.23 2.51
C CYS A 69 0.56 3.32 0.99
N ARG A 70 1.62 2.98 0.25
CA ARG A 70 1.64 2.88 -1.20
C ARG A 70 2.19 1.52 -1.57
N LEU A 71 1.44 0.79 -2.38
CA LEU A 71 1.85 -0.47 -2.97
C LEU A 71 2.31 -0.25 -4.41
N ARG A 72 3.31 -1.01 -4.86
CA ARG A 72 3.69 -1.11 -6.27
C ARG A 72 3.35 -2.50 -6.78
N TYR A 73 2.66 -2.55 -7.92
CA TYR A 73 2.23 -3.78 -8.56
C TYR A 73 3.31 -4.42 -9.42
N PHE A 74 3.53 -5.72 -9.22
CA PHE A 74 4.32 -6.55 -10.11
C PHE A 74 3.46 -7.58 -10.83
N ARG A 75 2.67 -8.35 -10.08
CA ARG A 75 1.77 -9.41 -10.58
C ARG A 75 0.61 -9.58 -9.59
N PRO A 76 -0.46 -10.33 -9.92
CA PRO A 76 -1.49 -10.64 -8.94
C PRO A 76 -0.87 -11.24 -7.68
N ASP A 77 -1.31 -10.77 -6.51
CA ASP A 77 -0.78 -11.15 -5.19
C ASP A 77 0.73 -10.94 -4.99
N ASN A 78 1.33 -10.07 -5.80
CA ASN A 78 2.74 -9.74 -5.71
C ASN A 78 2.92 -8.22 -5.79
N TRP A 79 2.91 -7.61 -4.61
CA TRP A 79 3.02 -6.18 -4.40
C TRP A 79 4.20 -5.88 -3.49
N SER A 80 4.93 -4.81 -3.76
CA SER A 80 5.84 -4.26 -2.77
C SER A 80 5.18 -3.12 -2.01
N LEU A 81 5.58 -2.92 -0.76
CA LEU A 81 5.00 -1.94 0.14
C LEU A 81 5.97 -0.80 0.44
N ALA A 82 5.41 0.41 0.55
CA ALA A 82 6.05 1.53 1.21
C ALA A 82 5.05 2.21 2.15
N PHE A 83 5.41 2.42 3.40
CA PHE A 83 4.58 3.14 4.37
C PHE A 83 4.88 4.63 4.30
N TYR A 84 3.90 5.47 4.65
CA TYR A 84 4.11 6.91 4.65
C TYR A 84 4.76 7.37 5.96
N THR A 85 5.92 8.03 5.88
CA THR A 85 6.56 8.68 7.03
C THR A 85 6.18 10.14 7.08
N ASN A 86 5.39 10.53 8.08
CA ASN A 86 4.98 11.92 8.25
C ASN A 86 6.16 12.85 8.56
N SER A 87 7.18 12.35 9.28
CA SER A 87 8.40 13.11 9.60
C SER A 87 9.24 13.51 8.38
N ASN A 88 9.14 12.76 7.28
CA ASN A 88 9.91 12.96 6.06
C ASN A 88 9.00 13.20 4.83
N GLU A 89 7.69 13.31 5.03
CA GLU A 89 6.65 13.46 4.01
C GLU A 89 6.83 12.56 2.79
N ARG A 90 7.23 11.30 3.01
CA ARG A 90 7.59 10.38 1.91
C ARG A 90 7.15 8.95 2.17
N TYR A 91 7.01 8.20 1.08
CA TYR A 91 6.81 6.75 1.15
C TYR A 91 8.15 6.04 1.26
N GLU A 92 8.36 5.31 2.35
CA GLU A 92 9.57 4.55 2.62
C GLU A 92 9.30 3.05 2.43
N PRO A 93 10.14 2.33 1.65
CA PRO A 93 9.98 0.90 1.47
C PRO A 93 10.00 0.14 2.79
N CYS A 94 9.14 -0.86 2.94
CA CYS A 94 9.17 -1.79 4.06
C CYS A 94 8.83 -3.22 3.64
N VAL A 95 9.18 -4.15 4.52
CA VAL A 95 8.78 -5.55 4.42
C VAL A 95 7.38 -5.74 5.00
N PHE A 96 6.71 -6.80 4.56
CA PHE A 96 5.43 -7.24 5.12
C PHE A 96 5.64 -7.90 6.50
N GLY A 97 4.53 -8.24 7.17
CA GLY A 97 4.57 -8.89 8.49
C GLY A 97 5.33 -10.24 8.48
N SER A 98 5.44 -10.91 7.34
CA SER A 98 6.25 -12.12 7.17
C SER A 98 7.76 -11.86 7.16
N GLY A 99 8.18 -10.61 6.94
CA GLY A 99 9.58 -10.24 6.64
C GLY A 99 9.91 -10.24 5.14
N ASP A 100 8.98 -10.61 4.26
CA ASP A 100 9.18 -10.58 2.82
C ASP A 100 8.98 -9.18 2.23
N TRP A 101 9.66 -8.91 1.12
CA TRP A 101 9.49 -7.66 0.37
C TRP A 101 8.24 -7.61 -0.50
N MET A 102 7.67 -8.77 -0.79
CA MET A 102 6.51 -8.94 -1.66
C MET A 102 5.39 -9.61 -0.88
N GLY A 103 4.16 -9.17 -1.10
CA GLY A 103 2.99 -9.72 -0.43
C GLY A 103 1.70 -9.35 -1.14
N THR A 104 0.60 -9.68 -0.48
CA THR A 104 -0.77 -9.40 -0.95
C THR A 104 -1.20 -7.97 -0.66
N ALA A 105 -2.29 -7.53 -1.29
CA ALA A 105 -2.84 -6.21 -1.05
C ALA A 105 -3.43 -6.06 0.37
N GLU A 106 -3.99 -7.14 0.92
CA GLU A 106 -4.58 -7.21 2.25
C GLU A 106 -3.51 -7.15 3.34
N GLU A 107 -2.39 -7.86 3.19
CA GLU A 107 -1.27 -7.76 4.15
C GLU A 107 -0.68 -6.34 4.17
N ALA A 108 -0.61 -5.67 3.02
CA ALA A 108 -0.20 -4.28 2.94
C ALA A 108 -1.17 -3.34 3.65
N PHE A 109 -2.48 -3.61 3.57
CA PHE A 109 -3.48 -2.87 4.33
C PHE A 109 -3.28 -3.04 5.84
N GLU A 110 -3.01 -4.26 6.32
CA GLU A 110 -2.78 -4.50 7.76
C GLU A 110 -1.61 -3.67 8.32
N ILE A 111 -0.54 -3.52 7.55
CA ILE A 111 0.57 -2.63 7.94
C ILE A 111 0.13 -1.16 7.99
N GLY A 112 -0.61 -0.69 6.98
CA GLY A 112 -1.14 0.68 6.96
C GLY A 112 -2.15 0.94 8.08
N ALA A 113 -2.96 -0.06 8.44
CA ALA A 113 -3.97 0.00 9.47
C ALA A 113 -3.40 0.12 10.89
N LEU A 114 -2.09 -0.05 11.09
CA LEU A 114 -1.44 0.30 12.36
C LEU A 114 -1.57 1.79 12.70
N TYR A 115 -1.76 2.64 11.70
CA TYR A 115 -1.93 4.09 11.85
C TYR A 115 -3.41 4.51 11.84
N LEU A 116 -4.31 3.58 11.54
CA LEU A 116 -5.74 3.74 11.82
C LEU A 116 -5.92 3.45 13.32
N GLY A 117 -5.97 4.52 14.12
CA GLY A 117 -6.07 4.47 15.58
C GLY A 117 -7.31 3.77 16.12
#